data_AF-A0A4Y2JF98-F1
#
_entry.id   AF-A0A4Y2JF98-F1
#
_cell.length_a   1.000
_cell.length_b   1.000
_cell.length_c   1.000
_cell.angle_alpha   90.00
_cell.angle_beta   90.00
_cell.angle_gamma   90.00
#
_symmetry.space_group_name_H-M   'P 1'
#
loop_
_entity.id
_entity.type
_entity.pdbx_description
1 polymer ?
#
loop_
_entity_poly.entity_id
_entity_poly.type
_entity_poly.pdbx_seq_one_letter_code
_entity_poly.pdbx_strand_id
1 'polypeptide(L)'
;MRMDKITFLIRQLEVIRYSIELQDYRRVIRMSKITCVSAIAMIIVIPVVRALHYVLLPEYFQNCLINLLSEYETIKLGIYFLYEFADKHVNSTVMYAVSIFYASYCYSFSVSLRNIRKSSIGHKNQIYKDSIQILKAFEGIFSVVVFILFIMFFCTFFKMIFVFAFMFKYDETSIIYTYVLDFISRILLAIIVVLSADNLQREVRHSEYYFFGKSQPLDGRLIVAYNSHNQLELTDWGMFAVQKKLLLSMATWLFTYAVIIIQYYYAPSH
;
A
#
# COMPACT_ATOMS: atom_id res chain seq x y z
N MET A 1 -21.95 -16.84 -16.07
CA MET A 1 -21.26 -15.64 -16.59
C MET A 1 -20.13 -15.09 -15.70
N ARG A 2 -20.33 -14.81 -14.39
CA ARG A 2 -19.19 -14.49 -13.47
C ARG A 2 -18.33 -15.72 -13.13
N MET A 3 -18.96 -16.89 -12.96
CA MET A 3 -18.27 -18.14 -12.62
C MET A 3 -17.37 -18.64 -13.76
N ASP A 4 -17.80 -18.50 -15.02
CA ASP A 4 -17.02 -18.92 -16.21
C ASP A 4 -15.74 -18.09 -16.39
N LYS A 5 -15.79 -16.79 -16.04
CA LYS A 5 -14.60 -15.93 -16.00
C LYS A 5 -13.63 -16.36 -14.90
N ILE A 6 -14.16 -16.78 -13.75
CA ILE A 6 -13.34 -17.25 -12.62
C ILE A 6 -12.69 -18.60 -12.97
N THR A 7 -13.40 -19.55 -13.56
CA THR A 7 -12.84 -20.85 -13.99
C THR A 7 -11.85 -20.69 -15.14
N PHE A 8 -12.07 -19.75 -16.06
CA PHE A 8 -11.09 -19.41 -17.09
C PHE A 8 -9.80 -18.82 -16.49
N LEU A 9 -9.93 -17.90 -15.53
CA LEU A 9 -8.79 -17.36 -14.78
C LEU A 9 -8.03 -18.46 -14.01
N ILE A 10 -8.74 -19.40 -13.39
CA ILE A 10 -8.14 -20.55 -12.68
C ILE A 10 -7.34 -21.44 -13.64
N ARG A 11 -7.88 -21.76 -14.83
CA ARG A 11 -7.16 -22.54 -15.84
C ARG A 11 -5.91 -21.84 -16.36
N GLN A 12 -5.96 -20.52 -16.57
CA GLN A 12 -4.76 -19.77 -16.98
C GLN A 12 -3.72 -19.67 -15.86
N LEU A 13 -4.15 -19.59 -14.60
CA LEU A 13 -3.28 -19.66 -13.42
C LEU A 13 -2.56 -21.02 -13.28
N GLU A 14 -3.20 -22.13 -13.66
CA GLU A 14 -2.58 -23.47 -13.65
C GLU A 14 -1.44 -23.62 -14.67
N VAL A 15 -1.57 -23.00 -15.84
CA VAL A 15 -0.50 -22.97 -16.86
C VAL A 15 0.70 -22.16 -16.36
N ILE A 16 0.45 -21.06 -15.65
CA ILE A 16 1.49 -20.24 -15.03
C ILE A 16 2.18 -21.00 -13.87
N ARG A 17 1.42 -21.78 -13.08
CA ARG A 17 1.91 -22.57 -11.94
C ARG A 17 3.01 -23.56 -12.32
N TYR A 18 2.96 -24.18 -13.50
CA TYR A 18 4.00 -25.11 -13.95
C TYR A 18 5.33 -24.44 -14.32
N SER A 19 5.35 -23.10 -14.50
CA SER A 19 6.53 -22.33 -14.91
C SER A 19 7.26 -21.60 -13.76
N ILE A 20 6.71 -21.64 -12.55
CA ILE A 20 7.23 -20.95 -11.37
C ILE A 20 7.90 -21.99 -10.45
N GLU A 21 9.19 -22.24 -10.64
CA GLU A 21 9.97 -23.14 -9.79
C GLU A 21 10.14 -22.62 -8.35
N LEU A 22 10.29 -23.58 -7.43
CA LEU A 22 10.33 -23.49 -5.96
C LEU A 22 11.18 -22.36 -5.31
N GLN A 23 12.14 -21.76 -6.02
CA GLN A 23 13.09 -20.82 -5.44
C GLN A 23 12.50 -19.41 -5.27
N ASP A 24 11.63 -18.98 -6.18
CA ASP A 24 10.93 -17.69 -6.09
C ASP A 24 9.81 -17.72 -5.05
N TYR A 25 9.19 -18.89 -4.84
CA TYR A 25 8.20 -19.13 -3.79
C TYR A 25 8.78 -18.90 -2.38
N ARG A 26 10.03 -19.32 -2.13
CA ARG A 26 10.70 -19.08 -0.83
C ARG A 26 10.90 -17.60 -0.53
N ARG A 27 11.19 -16.77 -1.53
CA ARG A 27 11.40 -15.33 -1.34
C ARG A 27 10.08 -14.60 -1.07
N VAL A 28 9.02 -14.96 -1.78
CA VAL A 28 7.66 -14.45 -1.53
C VAL A 28 7.18 -14.84 -0.14
N ILE A 29 7.34 -16.11 0.25
CA ILE A 29 7.00 -16.56 1.61
C ILE A 29 7.81 -15.80 2.66
N ARG A 30 9.11 -15.60 2.44
CA ARG A 30 9.94 -14.88 3.41
C ARG A 30 9.48 -13.44 3.59
N MET A 31 9.19 -12.73 2.50
CA MET A 31 8.64 -11.37 2.55
C MET A 31 7.27 -11.34 3.24
N SER A 32 6.36 -12.23 2.84
CA SER A 32 5.04 -12.36 3.46
C SER A 32 5.13 -12.65 4.96
N LYS A 33 6.04 -13.55 5.39
CA LYS A 33 6.30 -13.83 6.81
C LYS A 33 6.80 -12.59 7.55
N ILE A 34 7.77 -11.87 7.02
CA ILE A 34 8.29 -10.63 7.62
C ILE A 34 7.17 -9.60 7.76
N THR A 35 6.36 -9.41 6.71
CA THR A 35 5.26 -8.45 6.75
C THR A 35 4.17 -8.85 7.74
N CYS A 36 3.77 -10.12 7.80
CA CYS A 36 2.82 -10.61 8.81
C CYS A 36 3.36 -10.43 10.24
N VAL A 37 4.62 -10.79 10.49
CA VAL A 37 5.25 -10.60 11.81
C VAL A 37 5.29 -9.12 12.18
N SER A 38 5.64 -8.23 11.25
CA SER A 38 5.63 -6.79 11.48
C SER A 38 4.22 -6.24 11.74
N ALA A 39 3.20 -6.73 11.05
CA ALA A 39 1.81 -6.34 11.26
C ALA A 39 1.32 -6.77 12.65
N ILE A 40 1.56 -8.02 13.03
CA ILE A 40 1.22 -8.54 14.37
C ILE A 40 1.95 -7.73 15.45
N ALA A 41 3.24 -7.46 15.26
CA ALA A 41 4.00 -6.63 16.19
C ALA A 41 3.40 -5.23 16.33
N MET A 42 3.03 -4.56 15.24
CA MET A 42 2.45 -3.21 15.29
C MET A 42 1.03 -3.20 15.90
N ILE A 43 0.23 -4.24 15.68
CA ILE A 43 -1.10 -4.40 16.29
C ILE A 43 -0.99 -4.57 17.81
N ILE A 44 0.11 -5.13 18.33
CA ILE A 44 0.31 -5.33 19.77
C ILE A 44 1.04 -4.14 20.40
N VAL A 45 2.13 -3.67 19.79
CA VAL A 45 3.00 -2.62 20.35
C VAL A 45 2.24 -1.31 20.49
N ILE A 46 1.42 -0.90 19.51
CA ILE A 46 0.73 0.39 19.56
C ILE A 46 -0.28 0.47 20.73
N PRO A 47 -1.18 -0.52 20.93
CA PRO A 47 -2.05 -0.56 22.10
C PRO A 47 -1.29 -0.66 23.43
N VAL A 48 -0.18 -1.42 23.48
CA VAL A 48 0.65 -1.50 24.70
C VAL A 48 1.24 -0.13 25.05
N VAL A 49 1.83 0.57 24.08
CA VAL A 49 2.41 1.90 24.32
C VAL A 49 1.33 2.92 24.70
N ARG A 50 0.14 2.86 24.09
CA ARG A 50 -1.00 3.72 24.47
C ARG A 50 -1.54 3.42 25.86
N ALA A 51 -1.67 2.15 26.23
CA ALA A 51 -2.08 1.74 27.57
C ALA A 51 -1.05 2.15 28.63
N LEU A 52 0.25 2.01 28.34
CA LEU A 52 1.33 2.50 29.21
C LEU A 52 1.28 4.02 29.39
N HIS A 53 1.06 4.78 28.32
CA HIS A 53 0.91 6.24 28.42
C HIS A 53 -0.32 6.64 29.25
N TYR A 54 -1.44 5.90 29.13
CA TYR A 54 -2.62 6.12 29.96
C TYR A 54 -2.33 5.93 31.46
N VAL A 55 -1.47 4.97 31.83
CA VAL A 55 -1.05 4.77 33.23
C VAL A 55 -0.11 5.88 33.70
N LEU A 56 0.84 6.29 32.85
CA LEU A 56 1.89 7.25 33.21
C LEU A 56 1.39 8.69 33.24
N LEU A 57 0.37 9.03 32.43
CA LEU A 57 -0.11 10.39 32.20
C LEU A 57 -1.66 10.43 32.13
N PRO A 58 -2.36 10.11 33.24
CA PRO A 58 -3.83 10.01 33.25
C PRO A 58 -4.53 11.36 33.02
N GLU A 59 -3.89 12.48 33.37
CA GLU A 59 -4.44 13.84 33.28
C GLU A 59 -4.67 14.31 31.83
N TYR A 60 -3.94 13.74 30.87
CA TYR A 60 -3.97 14.15 29.46
C TYR A 60 -4.96 13.39 28.60
N PHE A 61 -5.43 12.24 29.07
CA PHE A 61 -6.37 11.39 28.35
C PHE A 61 -7.78 11.56 28.94
N GLN A 62 -8.39 12.73 28.73
CA GLN A 62 -9.82 12.94 28.94
C GLN A 62 -10.59 12.74 27.63
N ASN A 63 -10.59 11.50 27.12
CA ASN A 63 -11.48 11.13 26.03
C ASN A 63 -12.88 10.80 26.57
N CYS A 64 -13.91 10.96 25.75
CA CYS A 64 -15.30 10.59 26.06
C CYS A 64 -15.41 9.14 26.61
N LEU A 65 -14.60 8.21 26.07
CA LEU A 65 -14.50 6.83 26.52
C LEU A 65 -13.95 6.70 27.96
N ILE A 66 -13.05 7.58 28.37
CA ILE A 66 -12.39 7.56 29.69
C ILE A 66 -13.31 8.14 30.76
N ASN A 67 -14.14 9.13 30.39
CA ASN A 67 -15.25 9.58 31.23
C ASN A 67 -16.30 8.47 31.41
N LEU A 68 -16.60 7.70 30.36
CA LEU A 68 -17.50 6.55 30.44
C LEU A 68 -16.94 5.41 31.31
N LEU A 69 -15.62 5.18 31.23
CA LEU A 69 -14.93 4.17 32.03
C LEU A 69 -14.62 4.63 33.46
N SER A 70 -14.81 5.93 33.77
CA SER A 70 -14.55 6.53 35.08
C SER A 70 -15.29 5.82 36.22
N GLU A 71 -16.45 5.22 35.92
CA GLU A 71 -17.31 4.46 36.84
C GLU A 71 -16.75 3.07 37.23
N TYR A 72 -15.75 2.55 36.51
CA TYR A 72 -15.20 1.19 36.72
C TYR A 72 -13.71 1.22 37.10
N GLU A 73 -13.38 1.70 38.30
CA GLU A 73 -12.00 2.02 38.74
C GLU A 73 -10.94 0.92 38.51
N THR A 74 -11.28 -0.36 38.68
CA THR A 74 -10.33 -1.48 38.57
C THR A 74 -10.26 -2.13 37.19
N ILE A 75 -11.19 -1.85 36.28
CA ILE A 75 -11.28 -2.48 34.95
C ILE A 75 -10.84 -1.52 33.81
N LYS A 76 -10.59 -0.24 34.14
CA LYS A 76 -10.21 0.84 33.20
C LYS A 76 -9.06 0.47 32.25
N LEU A 77 -7.95 -0.05 32.77
CA LEU A 77 -6.75 -0.30 31.95
C LEU A 77 -6.97 -1.46 30.96
N GLY A 78 -7.55 -2.56 31.44
CA GLY A 78 -7.80 -3.75 30.62
C GLY A 78 -8.82 -3.45 29.51
N ILE A 79 -9.90 -2.73 29.82
CA ILE A 79 -10.89 -2.32 28.83
C ILE A 79 -10.30 -1.31 27.84
N TYR A 80 -9.52 -0.33 28.32
CA TYR A 80 -8.85 0.64 27.43
C TYR A 80 -7.86 -0.03 26.48
N PHE A 81 -7.05 -0.97 26.98
CA PHE A 81 -6.15 -1.77 26.15
C PHE A 81 -6.93 -2.61 25.13
N LEU A 82 -8.00 -3.28 25.53
CA LEU A 82 -8.83 -4.08 24.64
C LEU A 82 -9.50 -3.23 23.55
N TYR A 83 -9.97 -2.03 23.91
CA TYR A 83 -10.52 -1.06 22.97
C TYR A 83 -9.46 -0.62 21.95
N GLU A 84 -8.30 -0.17 22.41
CA GLU A 84 -7.19 0.27 21.55
C GLU A 84 -6.69 -0.87 20.66
N PHE A 85 -6.64 -2.10 21.19
CA PHE A 85 -6.29 -3.29 20.43
C PHE A 85 -7.34 -3.60 19.36
N ALA A 86 -8.63 -3.59 19.71
CA ALA A 86 -9.71 -3.86 18.77
C ALA A 86 -9.75 -2.79 17.66
N ASP A 87 -9.68 -1.51 18.01
CA ASP A 87 -9.62 -0.41 17.05
C ASP A 87 -8.42 -0.57 16.12
N LYS A 88 -7.23 -0.79 16.68
CA LYS A 88 -6.01 -0.93 15.89
C LYS A 88 -6.04 -2.17 15.00
N HIS A 89 -6.54 -3.30 15.51
CA HIS A 89 -6.68 -4.54 14.77
C HIS A 89 -7.65 -4.37 13.60
N VAL A 90 -8.85 -3.84 13.82
CA VAL A 90 -9.85 -3.65 12.77
C VAL A 90 -9.34 -2.68 11.70
N ASN A 91 -8.80 -1.53 12.12
CA ASN A 91 -8.38 -0.47 11.19
C ASN A 91 -7.11 -0.83 10.41
N SER A 92 -6.21 -1.65 10.98
CA SER A 92 -4.91 -1.94 10.34
C SER A 92 -4.90 -3.26 9.58
N THR A 93 -5.67 -4.26 10.00
CA THR A 93 -5.63 -5.61 9.39
C THR A 93 -6.05 -5.57 7.92
N VAL A 94 -7.08 -4.79 7.58
CA VAL A 94 -7.52 -4.62 6.18
C VAL A 94 -6.42 -3.98 5.33
N MET A 95 -5.79 -2.91 5.82
CA MET A 95 -4.67 -2.25 5.13
C MET A 95 -3.52 -3.22 4.88
N TYR A 96 -3.08 -3.93 5.93
CA TYR A 96 -1.99 -4.90 5.83
C TYR A 96 -2.33 -6.02 4.85
N ALA A 97 -3.52 -6.60 4.95
CA ALA A 97 -3.95 -7.70 4.09
C ALA A 97 -3.95 -7.28 2.61
N VAL A 98 -4.54 -6.13 2.30
CA VAL A 98 -4.58 -5.61 0.93
C VAL A 98 -3.18 -5.26 0.43
N SER A 99 -2.37 -4.55 1.22
CA SER A 99 -1.01 -4.16 0.80
C SER A 99 -0.12 -5.39 0.54
N ILE A 100 -0.17 -6.41 1.41
CA ILE A 100 0.58 -7.67 1.24
C ILE A 100 0.10 -8.40 -0.02
N PHE A 101 -1.21 -8.53 -0.18
CA PHE A 101 -1.80 -9.20 -1.34
C PHE A 101 -1.38 -8.52 -2.64
N TYR A 102 -1.53 -7.20 -2.71
CA TYR A 102 -1.17 -6.41 -3.89
C TYR A 102 0.33 -6.48 -4.18
N ALA A 103 1.19 -6.32 -3.17
CA ALA A 103 2.63 -6.43 -3.34
C ALA A 103 3.06 -7.83 -3.82
N SER A 104 2.44 -8.88 -3.27
CA SER A 104 2.72 -10.28 -3.64
C SER A 104 2.25 -10.59 -5.05
N TYR A 105 1.10 -10.04 -5.46
CA TYR A 105 0.60 -10.12 -6.82
C TYR A 105 1.56 -9.46 -7.81
N CYS A 106 1.92 -8.19 -7.56
CA CYS A 106 2.85 -7.45 -8.42
C CYS A 106 4.19 -8.17 -8.58
N TYR A 107 4.73 -8.70 -7.48
CA TYR A 107 5.96 -9.49 -7.52
C TYR A 107 5.79 -10.78 -8.35
N SER A 108 4.77 -11.58 -8.05
CA SER A 108 4.53 -12.86 -8.73
C SER A 108 4.35 -12.67 -10.23
N PHE A 109 3.63 -11.62 -10.62
CA PHE A 109 3.40 -11.30 -12.02
C PHE A 109 4.68 -10.79 -12.72
N SER A 110 5.44 -9.92 -12.05
CA SER A 110 6.74 -9.43 -12.54
C SER A 110 7.72 -10.59 -12.80
N VAL A 111 7.79 -11.56 -11.89
CA VAL A 111 8.59 -12.78 -12.08
C VAL A 111 8.07 -13.63 -13.23
N SER A 112 6.75 -13.81 -13.33
CA SER A 112 6.13 -14.59 -14.42
C SER A 112 6.49 -14.01 -15.79
N LEU A 113 6.39 -12.68 -15.96
CA LEU A 113 6.83 -12.00 -17.19
C LEU A 113 8.31 -12.23 -17.49
N ARG A 114 9.17 -12.13 -16.49
CA ARG A 114 10.61 -12.36 -16.63
C ARG A 114 10.93 -13.80 -17.05
N ASN A 115 10.17 -14.77 -16.56
CA ASN A 115 10.34 -16.19 -16.92
C ASN A 115 9.83 -16.48 -18.32
N ILE A 116 8.68 -15.93 -18.71
CA ILE A 116 8.15 -16.03 -20.09
C ILE A 116 9.18 -15.48 -21.09
N ARG A 117 9.84 -14.37 -20.75
CA ARG A 117 10.91 -13.78 -21.57
C ARG A 117 12.08 -14.75 -21.80
N LYS A 118 12.54 -15.42 -20.72
CA LYS A 118 13.71 -16.32 -20.73
C LYS A 118 13.42 -17.72 -21.30
N SER A 119 12.18 -18.18 -21.24
CA SER A 119 11.77 -19.52 -21.71
C SER A 119 12.08 -19.72 -23.21
N SER A 120 12.23 -20.94 -23.72
CA SER A 120 12.41 -21.21 -25.16
C SER A 120 11.11 -21.54 -25.91
N ILE A 121 9.96 -21.46 -25.24
CA ILE A 121 8.65 -21.87 -25.77
C ILE A 121 8.28 -21.05 -27.03
N GLY A 122 7.77 -21.72 -28.08
CA GLY A 122 7.42 -21.07 -29.35
C GLY A 122 6.20 -20.12 -29.31
N HIS A 123 5.38 -20.16 -28.25
CA HIS A 123 4.13 -19.40 -28.11
C HIS A 123 4.23 -18.18 -27.18
N LYS A 124 5.42 -17.60 -26.98
CA LYS A 124 5.64 -16.52 -25.98
C LYS A 124 4.73 -15.32 -26.15
N ASN A 125 4.49 -14.88 -27.39
CA ASN A 125 3.67 -13.71 -27.67
C ASN A 125 2.21 -13.91 -27.25
N GLN A 126 1.68 -15.13 -27.39
CA GLN A 126 0.32 -15.44 -26.96
C GLN A 126 0.23 -15.45 -25.43
N ILE A 127 1.17 -16.13 -24.76
CA ILE A 127 1.23 -16.18 -23.29
C ILE A 127 1.40 -14.77 -22.70
N TYR A 128 2.20 -13.91 -23.34
CA TYR A 128 2.35 -12.51 -22.96
C TYR A 128 1.04 -11.73 -23.09
N LYS A 129 0.34 -11.84 -24.24
CA LYS A 129 -0.96 -11.16 -24.45
C LYS A 129 -2.00 -11.59 -23.41
N ASP A 130 -2.09 -12.89 -23.15
CA ASP A 130 -3.02 -13.44 -22.17
C ASP A 130 -2.68 -12.95 -20.75
N SER A 131 -1.39 -12.94 -20.39
CA SER A 131 -0.92 -12.41 -19.10
C SER A 131 -1.29 -10.93 -18.94
N ILE A 132 -1.07 -10.11 -19.97
CA ILE A 132 -1.42 -8.69 -19.96
C ILE A 132 -2.94 -8.48 -19.84
N GLN A 133 -3.76 -9.32 -20.46
CA GLN A 133 -5.21 -9.27 -20.30
C GLN A 133 -5.65 -9.59 -18.87
N ILE A 134 -5.02 -10.58 -18.22
CA ILE A 134 -5.23 -10.87 -16.79
C ILE A 134 -4.85 -9.66 -15.94
N LEU A 135 -3.74 -8.99 -16.24
CA LEU A 135 -3.29 -7.82 -15.50
C LEU A 135 -4.30 -6.67 -15.60
N LYS A 136 -4.83 -6.38 -16.79
CA LYS A 136 -5.88 -5.36 -16.97
C LYS A 136 -7.16 -5.68 -16.20
N ALA A 137 -7.57 -6.95 -16.20
CA ALA A 137 -8.74 -7.39 -15.47
C ALA A 137 -8.55 -7.26 -13.94
N PHE A 138 -7.36 -7.61 -13.46
CA PHE A 138 -7.00 -7.45 -12.06
C PHE A 138 -6.92 -5.99 -11.65
N GLU A 139 -6.28 -5.14 -12.44
CA GLU A 139 -6.21 -3.70 -12.22
C GLU A 139 -7.62 -3.11 -12.09
N GLY A 140 -8.53 -3.41 -13.01
CA GLY A 140 -9.90 -2.88 -12.95
C GLY A 140 -10.69 -3.26 -11.68
N ILE A 141 -10.29 -4.31 -10.96
CA ILE A 141 -10.91 -4.71 -9.70
C ILE A 141 -10.14 -4.10 -8.51
N PHE A 142 -8.82 -4.17 -8.53
CA PHE A 142 -7.98 -3.78 -7.40
C PHE A 142 -7.64 -2.29 -7.36
N SER A 143 -7.83 -1.55 -8.46
CA SER A 143 -7.56 -0.12 -8.52
C SER A 143 -8.39 0.65 -7.49
N VAL A 144 -9.65 0.31 -7.32
CA VAL A 144 -10.52 0.95 -6.30
C VAL A 144 -10.03 0.64 -4.89
N VAL A 145 -9.54 -0.57 -4.66
CA VAL A 145 -9.05 -0.99 -3.34
C VAL A 145 -7.74 -0.26 -3.01
N VAL A 146 -6.82 -0.15 -3.98
CA VAL A 146 -5.59 0.64 -3.83
C VAL A 146 -5.89 2.12 -3.60
N PHE A 147 -6.91 2.66 -4.27
CA PHE A 147 -7.35 4.04 -4.09
C PHE A 147 -7.85 4.31 -2.68
N ILE A 148 -8.65 3.39 -2.14
CA ILE A 148 -9.10 3.45 -0.74
C ILE A 148 -7.89 3.43 0.20
N LEU A 149 -6.87 2.60 -0.05
CA LEU A 149 -5.65 2.60 0.77
C LEU A 149 -4.96 3.98 0.77
N PHE A 150 -4.87 4.64 -0.39
CA PHE A 150 -4.28 5.98 -0.50
C PHE A 150 -5.12 7.03 0.21
N ILE A 151 -6.45 6.97 0.13
CA ILE A 151 -7.34 7.85 0.93
C ILE A 151 -7.06 7.66 2.42
N MET A 152 -7.02 6.41 2.90
CA MET A 152 -6.77 6.15 4.32
C MET A 152 -5.38 6.66 4.75
N PHE A 153 -4.39 6.56 3.87
CA PHE A 153 -3.08 7.16 4.07
C PHE A 153 -3.17 8.69 4.22
N PHE A 154 -3.86 9.38 3.29
CA PHE A 154 -4.05 10.84 3.38
C PHE A 154 -4.80 11.26 4.64
N CYS A 155 -5.87 10.56 5.03
CA CYS A 155 -6.58 10.84 6.28
C CYS A 155 -5.67 10.71 7.51
N THR A 156 -4.81 9.68 7.52
CA THR A 156 -3.85 9.50 8.61
C THR A 156 -2.81 10.62 8.62
N PHE A 157 -2.37 11.04 7.45
CA PHE A 157 -1.44 12.15 7.33
C PHE A 157 -2.02 13.46 7.85
N PHE A 158 -3.25 13.83 7.44
CA PHE A 158 -3.89 15.03 7.96
C PHE A 158 -4.06 14.96 9.47
N LYS A 159 -4.45 13.80 10.01
CA LYS A 159 -4.49 13.56 11.45
C LYS A 159 -3.13 13.83 12.11
N MET A 160 -2.02 13.42 11.50
CA MET A 160 -0.68 13.73 12.03
C MET A 160 -0.39 15.22 12.04
N ILE A 161 -0.70 15.96 10.97
CA ILE A 161 -0.51 17.43 10.98
C ILE A 161 -1.26 18.06 12.14
N PHE A 162 -2.52 17.68 12.37
CA PHE A 162 -3.30 18.19 13.49
C PHE A 162 -2.68 17.85 14.84
N VAL A 163 -2.18 16.62 15.02
CA VAL A 163 -1.48 16.21 16.25
C VAL A 163 -0.22 17.05 16.44
N PHE A 164 0.60 17.24 15.41
CA PHE A 164 1.77 18.10 15.47
C PHE A 164 1.42 19.56 15.82
N ALA A 165 0.41 20.13 15.17
CA ALA A 165 -0.04 21.50 15.44
C ALA A 165 -0.56 21.67 16.88
N PHE A 166 -1.33 20.69 17.37
CA PHE A 166 -1.78 20.66 18.78
C PHE A 166 -0.59 20.60 19.72
N MET A 167 0.36 19.69 19.47
CA MET A 167 1.55 19.54 20.30
C MET A 167 2.38 20.81 20.39
N PHE A 168 2.70 21.43 19.25
CA PHE A 168 3.47 22.66 19.28
C PHE A 168 2.72 23.77 20.06
N LYS A 169 1.39 23.72 20.14
CA LYS A 169 0.56 24.78 20.75
C LYS A 169 0.51 24.63 22.27
N TYR A 170 0.50 23.40 22.75
CA TYR A 170 0.36 23.07 24.16
C TYR A 170 1.66 22.58 24.82
N ASP A 171 2.77 22.49 24.07
CA ASP A 171 4.08 21.98 24.50
C ASP A 171 4.08 20.53 25.03
N GLU A 172 3.09 19.74 24.61
CA GLU A 172 2.87 18.38 25.09
C GLU A 172 3.56 17.33 24.21
N THR A 173 4.82 17.04 24.51
CA THR A 173 5.67 16.14 23.70
C THR A 173 5.38 14.65 23.90
N SER A 174 4.77 14.27 25.02
CA SER A 174 4.61 12.87 25.46
C SER A 174 3.69 12.03 24.57
N ILE A 175 2.67 12.64 23.96
CA ILE A 175 1.62 11.93 23.23
C ILE A 175 2.08 11.48 21.83
N ILE A 176 3.15 12.07 21.29
CA ILE A 176 3.52 11.99 19.87
C ILE A 176 3.93 10.60 19.40
N TYR A 177 4.61 9.83 20.26
CA TYR A 177 5.33 8.64 19.83
C TYR A 177 4.38 7.58 19.28
N THR A 178 3.19 7.44 19.85
CA THR A 178 2.17 6.49 19.38
C THR A 178 1.60 6.87 18.02
N TYR A 179 1.38 8.17 17.79
CA TYR A 179 0.90 8.69 16.52
C TYR A 179 1.97 8.60 15.43
N VAL A 180 3.23 8.91 15.76
CA VAL A 180 4.36 8.78 14.84
C VAL A 180 4.60 7.33 14.45
N LEU A 181 4.53 6.37 15.39
CA LEU A 181 4.66 4.95 15.07
C LEU A 181 3.53 4.46 14.15
N ASP A 182 2.28 4.86 14.40
CA ASP A 182 1.15 4.55 13.50
C ASP A 182 1.38 5.14 12.10
N PHE A 183 1.83 6.40 12.03
CA PHE A 183 2.10 7.09 10.78
C PHE A 183 3.22 6.44 9.96
N ILE A 184 4.37 6.15 10.59
CA ILE A 184 5.50 5.47 9.94
C ILE A 184 5.04 4.12 9.37
N SER A 185 4.27 3.36 10.14
CA SER A 185 3.76 2.05 9.69
C SER A 185 2.94 2.15 8.40
N ARG A 186 2.08 3.18 8.29
CA ARG A 186 1.22 3.41 7.13
C ARG A 186 1.99 3.97 5.94
N ILE A 187 3.00 4.83 6.17
CA ILE A 187 3.92 5.27 5.12
C ILE A 187 4.66 4.08 4.53
N LEU A 188 5.21 3.20 5.37
CA LEU A 188 5.95 2.04 4.90
C LEU A 188 5.07 1.13 4.03
N LEU A 189 3.79 0.94 4.38
CA LEU A 189 2.84 0.20 3.55
C LEU A 189 2.60 0.87 2.20
N ALA A 190 2.34 2.19 2.19
CA ALA A 190 2.15 2.94 0.95
C ALA A 190 3.39 2.86 0.05
N ILE A 191 4.59 2.96 0.62
CA ILE A 191 5.86 2.80 -0.09
C ILE A 191 5.97 1.39 -0.70
N ILE A 192 5.67 0.34 0.07
CA ILE A 192 5.71 -1.05 -0.43
C ILE A 192 4.76 -1.23 -1.62
N VAL A 193 3.52 -0.73 -1.52
CA VAL A 193 2.52 -0.79 -2.60
C VAL A 193 3.04 -0.08 -3.86
N VAL A 194 3.54 1.14 -3.72
CA VAL A 194 4.05 1.92 -4.88
C VAL A 194 5.30 1.28 -5.48
N LEU A 195 6.25 0.82 -4.67
CA LEU A 195 7.47 0.19 -5.17
C LEU A 195 7.17 -1.12 -5.91
N SER A 196 6.23 -1.91 -5.41
CA SER A 196 5.77 -3.13 -6.08
C SER A 196 5.09 -2.82 -7.42
N ALA A 197 4.22 -1.81 -7.46
CA ALA A 197 3.59 -1.36 -8.70
C ALA A 197 4.62 -0.84 -9.73
N ASP A 198 5.56 0.01 -9.29
CA ASP A 198 6.64 0.56 -10.14
C ASP A 198 7.50 -0.56 -10.75
N ASN A 199 7.86 -1.56 -9.94
CA ASN A 199 8.64 -2.70 -10.40
C ASN A 199 7.88 -3.54 -11.44
N LEU A 200 6.59 -3.77 -11.22
CA LEU A 200 5.74 -4.46 -12.19
C LEU A 200 5.63 -3.67 -13.51
N GLN A 201 5.32 -2.37 -13.46
CA GLN A 201 5.24 -1.54 -14.65
C GLN A 201 6.55 -1.53 -15.44
N ARG A 202 7.69 -1.50 -14.75
CA ARG A 202 9.01 -1.58 -15.38
C ARG A 202 9.22 -2.88 -16.14
N GLU A 203 8.87 -4.02 -15.56
CA GLU A 203 8.98 -5.32 -16.25
C GLU A 203 7.99 -5.48 -17.39
N VAL A 204 6.79 -4.89 -17.29
CA VAL A 204 5.82 -4.83 -18.41
C VAL A 204 6.42 -4.08 -19.59
N ARG A 205 6.93 -2.84 -19.37
CA ARG A 205 7.56 -2.03 -20.43
C ARG A 205 8.75 -2.72 -21.07
N HIS A 206 9.60 -3.35 -20.25
CA HIS A 206 10.76 -4.07 -20.76
C HIS A 206 10.36 -5.32 -21.56
N SER A 207 9.29 -6.01 -21.15
CA SER A 207 8.79 -7.18 -21.87
C SER A 207 8.12 -6.79 -23.18
N GLU A 208 7.37 -5.70 -23.20
CA GLU A 208 6.75 -5.13 -24.40
C GLU A 208 7.81 -4.80 -25.47
N TYR A 209 8.88 -4.12 -25.06
CA TYR A 209 10.02 -3.85 -25.94
C TYR A 209 10.65 -5.14 -26.52
N TYR A 210 10.77 -6.20 -25.73
CA TYR A 210 11.35 -7.45 -26.19
C TYR A 210 10.47 -8.20 -27.19
N PHE A 211 9.15 -8.24 -26.96
CA PHE A 211 8.20 -9.00 -27.78
C PHE A 211 7.77 -8.26 -29.06
N PHE A 212 7.74 -6.92 -29.04
CA PHE A 212 7.31 -6.11 -30.19
C PHE A 212 8.43 -5.30 -30.85
N GLY A 213 9.52 -5.00 -30.14
CA GLY A 213 10.63 -4.20 -30.67
C GLY A 213 11.65 -4.97 -31.52
N LYS A 214 11.62 -6.31 -31.53
CA LYS A 214 12.53 -7.14 -32.33
C LYS A 214 11.98 -7.59 -33.70
N SER A 215 10.68 -7.39 -33.96
CA SER A 215 9.99 -8.01 -35.09
C SER A 215 9.88 -7.15 -36.35
N GLN A 216 10.30 -5.88 -36.36
CA GLN A 216 10.24 -5.05 -37.59
C GLN A 216 11.44 -4.08 -37.69
N PRO A 217 11.99 -3.86 -38.90
CA PRO A 217 13.02 -2.84 -39.12
C PRO A 217 12.45 -1.46 -38.74
N LEU A 218 13.27 -0.66 -38.05
CA LEU A 218 12.92 0.68 -37.56
C LEU A 218 12.50 1.58 -38.73
N ASP A 219 11.20 1.66 -38.99
CA ASP A 219 10.61 2.72 -39.79
C ASP A 219 10.16 3.83 -38.82
N GLY A 220 10.60 5.07 -39.04
CA GLY A 220 10.43 6.20 -38.10
C GLY A 220 8.97 6.53 -37.75
N ARG A 221 8.01 6.00 -38.51
CA ARG A 221 6.56 6.10 -38.24
C ARG A 221 6.09 5.21 -37.07
N LEU A 222 6.79 4.13 -36.75
CA LEU A 222 6.44 3.23 -35.64
C LEU A 222 6.82 3.81 -34.27
N ILE A 223 7.79 4.72 -34.20
CA ILE A 223 8.14 5.46 -32.98
C ILE A 223 6.96 6.35 -32.53
N VAL A 224 6.19 6.89 -33.49
CA VAL A 224 4.99 7.68 -33.23
C VAL A 224 3.80 6.78 -32.83
N ALA A 225 3.71 5.56 -33.38
CA ALA A 225 2.74 4.54 -32.93
C ALA A 225 3.06 3.99 -31.52
N TYR A 226 4.35 3.88 -31.19
CA TYR A 226 4.84 3.40 -29.88
C TYR A 226 4.58 4.42 -28.75
N ASN A 227 4.54 5.72 -29.07
CA ASN A 227 4.10 6.76 -28.15
C ASN A 227 2.57 6.83 -27.96
N SER A 228 1.79 6.17 -28.82
CA SER A 228 0.32 6.24 -28.83
C SER A 228 -0.40 4.95 -28.40
N HIS A 229 0.33 3.85 -28.18
CA HIS A 229 -0.22 2.72 -27.44
C HIS A 229 -0.18 3.03 -25.96
N ASN A 230 -1.37 3.24 -25.38
CA ASN A 230 -1.62 3.40 -23.95
C ASN A 230 -0.71 2.47 -23.14
N GLN A 231 0.39 3.02 -22.65
CA GLN A 231 1.29 2.32 -21.74
C GLN A 231 0.43 1.77 -20.62
N LEU A 232 0.60 0.49 -20.30
CA LEU A 232 -0.16 -0.16 -19.25
C LEU A 232 0.34 0.37 -17.91
N GLU A 233 -0.13 1.56 -17.57
CA GLU A 233 0.10 2.19 -16.29
C GLU A 233 -0.89 1.56 -15.32
N LEU A 234 -0.40 1.01 -14.21
CA LEU A 234 -1.29 0.67 -13.10
C LEU A 234 -1.83 2.00 -12.60
N THR A 235 -3.08 2.27 -12.94
CA THR A 235 -3.75 3.48 -12.53
C THR A 235 -4.52 3.22 -11.24
N ASP A 236 -4.46 4.19 -10.35
CA ASP A 236 -5.31 4.22 -9.18
C ASP A 236 -6.69 4.74 -9.61
N TRP A 237 -7.48 3.82 -10.14
CA TRP A 237 -8.83 4.07 -10.67
C TRP A 237 -8.85 5.11 -11.82
N GLY A 238 -7.81 5.12 -12.65
CA GLY A 238 -7.68 6.06 -13.77
C GLY A 238 -7.32 7.50 -13.37
N MET A 239 -7.17 7.81 -12.07
CA MET A 239 -6.85 9.17 -11.62
C MET A 239 -5.35 9.46 -11.66
N PHE A 240 -4.51 8.53 -11.19
CA PHE A 240 -3.06 8.72 -11.13
C PHE A 240 -2.31 7.41 -11.41
N ALA A 241 -1.13 7.50 -12.01
CA ALA A 241 -0.25 6.34 -12.17
C ALA A 241 0.46 6.01 -10.84
N VAL A 242 0.33 4.77 -10.37
CA VAL A 242 0.98 4.29 -9.14
C VAL A 242 2.47 4.04 -9.41
N GLN A 243 3.27 5.10 -9.36
CA GLN A 243 4.71 5.12 -9.66
C GLN A 243 5.47 5.85 -8.56
N LYS A 244 6.81 5.71 -8.52
CA LYS A 244 7.66 6.44 -7.55
C LYS A 244 7.45 7.96 -7.56
N LYS A 245 7.11 8.53 -8.72
CA LYS A 245 6.78 9.96 -8.86
C LYS A 245 5.57 10.36 -8.01
N LEU A 246 4.61 9.45 -7.80
CA LEU A 246 3.47 9.65 -6.91
C LEU A 246 3.93 9.84 -5.47
N LEU A 247 4.84 9.00 -4.96
CA LEU A 247 5.39 9.16 -3.60
C LEU A 247 6.08 10.52 -3.41
N LEU A 248 6.85 10.95 -4.41
CA LEU A 248 7.53 12.25 -4.36
C LEU A 248 6.51 13.39 -4.36
N SER A 249 5.54 13.36 -5.28
CA SER A 249 4.46 14.35 -5.35
C SER A 249 3.70 14.40 -4.04
N MET A 250 3.27 13.25 -3.52
CA MET A 250 2.62 13.14 -2.22
C MET A 250 3.51 13.78 -1.14
N ALA A 251 4.77 13.36 -0.98
CA ALA A 251 5.66 13.92 0.03
C ALA A 251 5.78 15.45 -0.05
N THR A 252 5.87 16.02 -1.26
CA THR A 252 5.87 17.47 -1.48
C THR A 252 4.56 18.10 -1.01
N TRP A 253 3.42 17.58 -1.47
CA TRP A 253 2.08 18.05 -1.05
C TRP A 253 1.90 17.97 0.47
N LEU A 254 2.31 16.85 1.08
CA LEU A 254 2.27 16.63 2.51
C LEU A 254 3.09 17.70 3.24
N PHE A 255 4.34 17.92 2.83
CA PHE A 255 5.21 18.92 3.45
C PHE A 255 4.65 20.34 3.29
N THR A 256 4.17 20.70 2.10
CA THR A 256 3.56 22.01 1.83
C THR A 256 2.33 22.24 2.70
N TYR A 257 1.41 21.27 2.80
CA TYR A 257 0.23 21.40 3.66
C TYR A 257 0.60 21.49 5.14
N ALA A 258 1.58 20.72 5.61
CA ALA A 258 2.05 20.79 6.99
C ALA A 258 2.57 22.19 7.32
N VAL A 259 3.41 22.78 6.44
CA VAL A 259 3.93 24.14 6.62
C VAL A 259 2.80 25.17 6.64
N ILE A 260 1.86 25.11 5.70
CA ILE A 260 0.72 26.05 5.63
C ILE A 260 -0.12 25.99 6.91
N ILE A 261 -0.47 24.79 7.36
CA ILE A 261 -1.30 24.61 8.55
C ILE A 261 -0.58 25.11 9.80
N ILE A 262 0.71 24.78 9.96
CA ILE A 262 1.53 25.29 11.07
C ILE A 262 1.57 26.82 11.01
N GLN A 263 1.90 27.42 9.86
CA GLN A 263 1.94 28.88 9.74
C GLN A 263 0.60 29.55 10.07
N TYR A 264 -0.53 28.97 9.64
CA TYR A 264 -1.85 29.52 9.95
C TYR A 264 -2.22 29.40 11.42
N TYR A 265 -1.84 28.30 12.08
CA TYR A 265 -2.11 28.08 13.51
C TYR A 265 -1.20 28.92 14.44
N TYR A 266 0.00 29.30 13.96
CA TYR A 266 0.98 30.14 14.67
C TYR A 266 0.95 31.61 14.26
N ALA A 267 0.16 31.99 13.26
CA ALA A 267 0.01 33.39 12.91
C ALA A 267 -0.58 34.13 14.13
N PRO A 268 0.07 35.19 14.63
CA PRO A 268 -0.45 35.96 15.74
C PRO A 268 -1.84 36.48 15.38
N SER A 269 -2.81 36.26 16.27
CA SER A 269 -4.16 36.80 16.14
C SER A 269 -4.07 38.33 16.18
N HIS A 270 -4.26 38.96 15.03
CA HIS A 270 -4.44 40.40 14.90
C HIS A 270 -5.80 40.85 15.45
#